data_AF-A0A4R8CKM9-F1
#
_entry.id   AF-A0A4R8CKM9-F1
#
_cell.length_a   1.000
_cell.length_b   1.000
_cell.length_c   1.000
_cell.angle_alpha   90.00
_cell.angle_beta   90.00
_cell.angle_gamma   90.00
#
_symmetry.space_group_name_H-M   'P 1'
#
loop_
_entity.id
_entity.type
_entity.pdbx_description
1 polymer ?
#
loop_
_entity_poly.entity_id
_entity_poly.type
_entity_poly.pdbx_seq_one_letter_code
_entity_poly.pdbx_strand_id
1 'polypeptide(L)' 'MVRWTPDGGIIYLTESDLLYFDAQGLPVWRRSGDFLGWSIEAVTGETVTLELGDWEGNSESVTYALKDGEPT' A
#
# COMPACT_ATOMS: atom_id res chain seq x y z
N MET A 1 -0.76 -9.07 -2.13
CA MET A 1 -2.19 -8.73 -2.25
C MET A 1 -2.40 -7.59 -3.23
N VAL A 2 -3.60 -7.48 -3.80
CA VAL A 2 -3.98 -6.44 -4.77
C VAL A 2 -5.18 -5.65 -4.23
N ARG A 3 -5.18 -4.33 -4.36
CA ARG A 3 -6.34 -3.45 -4.11
C ARG A 3 -6.52 -2.45 -5.24
N TRP A 4 -7.77 -2.13 -5.54
CA TRP A 4 -8.11 -1.05 -6.48
C TRP A 4 -8.18 0.28 -5.73
N THR A 5 -7.65 1.34 -6.33
CA THR A 5 -7.84 2.71 -5.85
C THR A 5 -9.15 3.29 -6.41
N PRO A 6 -9.77 4.28 -5.73
CA PRO A 6 -11.02 4.89 -6.20
C PRO A 6 -10.94 5.54 -7.59
N ASP A 7 -9.75 5.97 -8.03
CA ASP A 7 -9.49 6.54 -9.35
C ASP A 7 -9.25 5.49 -10.45
N GLY A 8 -9.30 4.20 -10.12
CA GLY A 8 -9.18 3.08 -11.06
C GLY A 8 -7.77 2.51 -11.19
N GLY A 9 -6.79 3.04 -10.45
CA GLY A 9 -5.46 2.46 -10.33
C GLY A 9 -5.42 1.19 -9.45
N ILE A 10 -4.21 0.65 -9.29
CA ILE A 10 -3.96 -0.62 -8.61
C ILE A 10 -2.80 -0.47 -7.63
N ILE A 11 -3.03 -0.87 -6.39
CA ILE A 11 -1.99 -1.12 -5.40
C ILE A 11 -1.66 -2.60 -5.37
N TYR A 12 -0.37 -2.92 -5.47
CA TYR A 12 0.15 -4.27 -5.32
C TYR A 12 1.15 -4.32 -4.18
N LEU A 13 0.83 -5.09 -3.14
CA LEU A 13 1.69 -5.33 -1.99
C LEU A 13 2.24 -6.76 -2.05
N THR A 14 3.55 -6.90 -2.01
CA THR A 14 4.27 -8.16 -1.88
C THR A 14 5.00 -8.18 -0.54
N GLU A 15 5.71 -9.25 -0.22
CA GLU A 15 6.54 -9.31 0.99
C GLU A 15 7.73 -8.33 0.96
N SER A 16 8.13 -7.86 -0.24
CA SER A 16 9.30 -6.99 -0.41
C SER A 16 9.00 -5.60 -0.96
N ASP A 17 7.78 -5.40 -1.48
CA ASP A 17 7.47 -4.21 -2.25
C ASP A 17 6.00 -3.79 -2.14
N LEU A 18 5.79 -2.49 -2.06
CA LEU A 18 4.51 -1.82 -2.31
C LEU A 18 4.61 -1.06 -3.64
N LEU A 19 3.71 -1.33 -4.57
CA LEU A 19 3.67 -0.72 -5.89
C LEU A 19 2.33 -0.05 -6.15
N TYR A 20 2.37 1.06 -6.87
CA TYR A 20 1.19 1.74 -7.40
C TYR A 20 1.25 1.83 -8.93
N PHE A 21 0.15 1.46 -9.57
CA PHE A 21 -0.10 1.63 -11.01
C PHE A 21 -1.32 2.52 -11.21
N ASP A 22 -1.26 3.42 -12.19
CA ASP A 22 -2.40 4.28 -12.52
C ASP A 22 -3.54 3.49 -13.20
N ALA A 23 -4.64 4.18 -13.52
CA ALA A 23 -5.81 3.58 -14.16
C ALA A 23 -5.55 3.00 -15.56
N GLN A 24 -4.42 3.35 -16.18
CA GLN A 24 -3.96 2.85 -17.46
C GLN A 24 -3.03 1.64 -17.28
N GLY A 25 -2.74 1.24 -16.05
CA GLY A 25 -1.85 0.15 -15.70
C GLY A 25 -0.37 0.51 -15.82
N LEU A 26 -0.02 1.80 -15.87
CA LEU A 26 1.36 2.25 -15.92
C LEU A 26 1.93 2.37 -14.50
N PRO A 27 3.18 1.94 -14.26
CA PRO A 27 3.80 2.05 -12.95
C PRO A 27 4.03 3.52 -12.60
N VAL A 28 3.51 3.94 -11.43
CA VAL A 28 3.69 5.29 -10.90
C VAL A 28 4.90 5.32 -9.97
N TRP A 29 4.92 4.45 -8.96
CA TRP A 29 6.04 4.31 -8.04
C TRP A 29 6.11 2.91 -7.42
N ARG A 30 7.28 2.62 -6.84
CA ARG A 30 7.58 1.41 -6.08
C ARG A 30 8.33 1.80 -4.80
N ARG A 31 7.92 1.20 -3.69
CA ARG A 31 8.64 1.25 -2.41
C ARG A 31 9.08 -0.16 -2.06
N SER A 32 10.39 -0.36 -1.98
CA SER A 32 10.97 -1.60 -1.49
C SER A 32 11.16 -1.51 0.02
N GLY A 33 10.89 -2.60 0.72
CA GLY A 33 10.93 -2.69 2.17
C GLY A 33 10.75 -4.13 2.64
N ASP A 34 10.64 -4.32 3.96
CA ASP A 34 10.18 -5.57 4.53
C ASP A 34 8.70 -5.43 4.85
N PHE A 35 7.87 -6.02 3.98
CA PHE A 35 6.42 -6.02 4.10
C PHE A 35 5.89 -7.42 4.44
N LEU A 36 6.75 -8.34 4.90
CA LEU A 36 6.30 -9.65 5.34
C LEU A 36 5.31 -9.50 6.50
N GLY A 37 4.11 -10.07 6.34
CA GLY A 37 3.04 -9.99 7.34
C GLY A 37 2.20 -8.71 7.28
N TRP A 38 2.61 -7.69 6.52
CA TRP A 38 1.81 -6.48 6.34
C TRP A 38 0.59 -6.74 5.44
N SER A 39 -0.47 -5.99 5.70
CA SER A 39 -1.70 -6.01 4.90
C SER A 39 -2.19 -4.63 4.52
N ILE A 40 -2.92 -4.52 3.41
CA ILE A 40 -3.57 -3.27 3.02
C ILE A 40 -4.87 -3.15 3.80
N GLU A 41 -4.88 -2.23 4.77
CA GLU A 41 -6.02 -1.90 5.61
C GLU A 41 -7.02 -1.03 4.85
N ALA A 42 -6.53 0.09 4.29
CA ALA A 42 -7.36 1.08 3.63
C ALA A 42 -6.69 1.66 2.38
N VAL A 43 -7.51 2.03 1.40
CA VAL A 43 -7.09 2.75 0.19
C VAL A 43 -8.07 3.89 -0.05
N THR A 44 -7.55 5.11 -0.14
CA THR A 44 -8.32 6.32 -0.49
C THR A 44 -7.90 6.82 -1.87
N GLY A 45 -8.44 7.96 -2.32
CA GLY A 45 -7.97 8.61 -3.54
C GLY A 45 -6.57 9.23 -3.42
N GLU A 46 -6.03 9.34 -2.20
CA GLU A 46 -4.77 10.05 -1.95
C GLU A 46 -3.72 9.20 -1.22
N THR A 47 -4.14 8.15 -0.51
CA THR A 47 -3.26 7.36 0.35
C THR A 47 -3.59 5.86 0.32
N VAL A 48 -2.60 5.07 0.71
CA VAL A 48 -2.76 3.67 1.10
C VAL A 48 -2.22 3.49 2.51
N THR A 49 -3.00 2.85 3.38
CA THR A 49 -2.61 2.50 4.75
C THR A 49 -2.37 1.01 4.84
N LEU A 50 -1.20 0.64 5.33
CA LEU A 50 -0.84 -0.73 5.66
C LEU A 50 -0.95 -0.95 7.17
N GLU A 51 -1.33 -2.15 7.56
CA GLU A 51 -1.38 -2.59 8.95
C GLU A 51 -0.57 -3.88 9.12
N LEU A 52 0.21 -3.95 10.20
CA LEU A 52 0.86 -5.13 10.72
C LEU A 52 0.31 -5.41 12.12
N GLY A 53 -0.48 -6.47 12.24
CA GLY A 53 -1.01 -6.94 13.53
C GLY A 53 -0.21 -8.13 14.06
N ASP A 54 -0.11 -8.24 15.39
CA ASP A 54 0.37 -9.44 16.06
C ASP A 54 -0.76 -10.29 16.66
N TRP A 55 -0.41 -11.45 17.19
CA TRP A 55 -1.36 -12.38 17.81
C TRP A 55 -1.81 -11.94 19.21
N GLU A 56 -1.14 -10.96 19.82
CA GLU A 56 -1.47 -10.37 21.11
C GLU A 56 -2.51 -9.24 20.97
N GLY A 57 -2.81 -8.85 19.73
CA GLY A 57 -3.79 -7.82 19.38
C GLY A 57 -3.18 -6.42 19.28
N ASN A 58 -1.86 -6.30 19.26
CA ASN A 58 -1.21 -5.04 18.93
C ASN A 58 -1.20 -4.86 17.41
N SER A 59 -1.33 -3.63 16.94
CA SER A 59 -1.13 -3.30 15.54
C SER A 59 -0.29 -2.04 15.35
N GLU A 60 0.50 -2.06 14.28
CA GLU A 60 1.20 -0.92 13.74
C GLU A 60 0.60 -0.58 12.38
N SER A 61 0.40 0.70 12.09
CA SER A 61 -0.03 1.16 10.78
C SER A 61 0.93 2.19 10.20
N VAL A 62 1.13 2.12 8.89
CA VAL A 62 1.90 3.11 8.11
C VAL A 62 1.06 3.56 6.92
N THR A 63 1.06 4.86 6.65
CA THR A 63 0.32 5.43 5.51
C THR A 63 1.30 6.00 4.49
N TYR A 64 1.11 5.65 3.22
CA TYR A 64 1.87 6.16 2.09
C TYR A 64 0.97 6.99 1.18
N ALA A 65 1.48 8.11 0.67
CA ALA A 65 0.78 8.91 -0.32
C ALA A 65 0.80 8.24 -1.70
N LEU A 66 -0.33 8.23 -2.41
CA LEU A 66 -0.42 7.72 -3.78
C LEU A 66 0.31 8.61 -4.79
N LYS A 67 0.56 9.88 -4.46
CA LYS A 67 1.25 10.82 -5.35
C LYS A 67 2.72 10.46 -5.61
N ASP A 68 3.43 9.94 -4.60
CA ASP A 68 4.88 9.74 -4.63
C ASP A 68 5.38 8.52 -3.84
N GLY A 69 4.50 7.84 -3.09
CA GLY A 69 4.85 6.68 -2.27
C GLY A 69 5.59 7.04 -0.98
N GLU A 70 5.61 8.31 -0.58
CA GLU A 70 6.25 8.74 0.66
C GLU A 70 5.33 8.54 1.88
N PRO A 71 5.87 8.19 3.06
CA PRO A 71 5.10 8.16 4.30
C PRO A 71 4.46 9.51 4.61
N THR A 72 3.26 9.49 5.19
CA THR A 72 2.50 10.68 5.62
C THR A 72 2.18 10.66 7.10
#